data_AF-A0A6J4HSX1-F1
#
_entry.id   AF-A0A6J4HSX1-F1
#
_cell.length_a   1.000
_cell.length_b   1.000
_cell.length_c   1.000
_cell.angle_alpha   90.00
_cell.angle_beta   90.00
_cell.angle_gamma   90.00
#
_symmetry.space_group_name_H-M   'P 1'
#
loop_
_entity.id
_entity.type
_entity.pdbx_description
1 polymer ?
#
loop_
_entity_poly.entity_id
_entity_poly.type
_entity_poly.pdbx_seq_one_letter_code
_entity_poly.pdbx_strand_id
1 'polypeptide(L)'
;MTPAPANHPGAPRRVVIVGGGVAGLATVLRIRRSLPGAQLTLITKAALEESNTWYAQGGMAAVLSGAPGQEPSGTGPRGGAPDSVAAHVADTLAAGAGLAAPDAVGLLCGGAQDQVGWLESLGFRFDSAGGAPASGREAAHSAARILHAGGDATGRALAGALIRAVRADPSVRILESTVVTALLRAGAPGEPRVSGVCLRAAGPATAGEPAAREIAADAVVLATGGAGRLFEHTTNPAVATGDGVALAWRAGAVVADAEFFQFHPTALDAPGSPLISEAVRGEGAVLRDASGTRFLSAYHPDGELAPRDVVSRSIAQHLAARGESCVYLDATALGGPFLARRFPSLTSLTARHGFNWAREPIPVVPAAHYWMGGIRTDTSGRTSLPGLYAVGEAACTGVHGANRLASNSLLEGLVFAGRTAEALAAPEAPWPVFPADPLALNSPDAGEPFDRGQLQRLMTRQAGVVRDAAGLELAAKQLAAYAPAGSTVEELETANLLLCARLLVHAAAARRESRGAHHRSDFPLADPQSVPGSAAYVRASITEEGFRQ
;
A
#
# COMPACT_ATOMS: atom_id res chain seq x y z
N MET A 1 26.40 -21.83 16.82
CA MET A 1 27.11 -20.76 16.10
C MET A 1 27.64 -21.33 14.80
N THR A 2 26.83 -21.28 13.75
CA THR A 2 27.30 -21.49 12.38
C THR A 2 28.01 -20.21 11.93
N PRO A 3 29.21 -20.29 11.34
CA PRO A 3 29.90 -19.08 10.90
C PRO A 3 29.05 -18.36 9.84
N ALA A 4 29.07 -17.02 9.87
CA ALA A 4 28.49 -16.22 8.81
C ALA A 4 29.10 -16.67 7.47
N PRO A 5 28.29 -16.87 6.41
CA PRO A 5 28.84 -17.26 5.13
C PRO A 5 29.77 -16.14 4.66
N ALA A 6 31.07 -16.41 4.66
CA ALA A 6 32.03 -15.62 3.92
C ALA A 6 31.55 -15.59 2.46
N ASN A 7 31.57 -14.40 1.85
CA ASN A 7 31.33 -14.22 0.42
C ASN A 7 32.37 -15.05 -0.34
N HIS A 8 32.08 -16.31 -0.64
CA HIS A 8 32.93 -17.14 -1.47
C HIS A 8 32.88 -16.55 -2.88
N PRO A 9 34.00 -16.07 -3.45
CA PRO A 9 34.02 -15.60 -4.82
C PRO A 9 33.65 -16.78 -5.73
N GLY A 10 32.40 -16.79 -6.22
CA GLY A 10 31.87 -17.85 -7.10
C GLY A 10 30.52 -18.46 -6.67
N ALA A 11 30.04 -18.26 -5.43
CA ALA A 11 28.70 -18.71 -5.04
C ALA A 11 27.62 -17.75 -5.58
N PRO A 12 26.50 -18.25 -6.14
CA PRO A 12 25.43 -17.40 -6.63
C PRO A 12 24.76 -16.66 -5.46
N ARG A 13 24.50 -15.36 -5.64
CA ARG A 13 23.81 -14.53 -4.64
C ARG A 13 22.40 -15.05 -4.41
N ARG A 14 22.02 -15.25 -3.16
CA ARG A 14 20.71 -15.72 -2.71
C ARG A 14 19.84 -14.53 -2.34
N VAL A 15 18.70 -14.38 -3.00
CA VAL A 15 17.75 -13.30 -2.72
C VAL A 15 16.38 -13.90 -2.40
N VAL A 16 15.83 -13.51 -1.26
CA VAL A 16 14.46 -13.85 -0.85
C VAL A 16 13.56 -12.64 -1.08
N ILE A 17 12.46 -12.84 -1.78
CA ILE A 17 11.43 -11.83 -2.01
C ILE A 17 10.17 -12.29 -1.26
N VAL A 18 9.63 -11.45 -0.40
CA VAL A 18 8.45 -11.76 0.43
C VAL A 18 7.28 -10.90 -0.01
N GLY A 19 6.30 -11.51 -0.69
CA GLY A 19 5.09 -10.89 -1.20
C GLY A 19 4.93 -11.05 -2.72
N GLY A 20 3.77 -11.57 -3.14
CA GLY A 20 3.44 -11.89 -4.54
C GLY A 20 2.71 -10.79 -5.31
N GLY A 21 2.67 -9.55 -4.82
CA GLY A 21 2.06 -8.42 -5.55
C GLY A 21 2.94 -7.88 -6.68
N VAL A 22 2.49 -6.81 -7.36
CA VAL A 22 3.22 -6.17 -8.48
C VAL A 22 4.67 -5.89 -8.15
N ALA A 23 4.96 -5.37 -6.94
CA ALA A 23 6.30 -4.99 -6.54
C ALA A 23 7.23 -6.20 -6.37
N GLY A 24 6.74 -7.29 -5.75
CA GLY A 24 7.52 -8.51 -5.55
C GLY A 24 7.75 -9.26 -6.86
N LEU A 25 6.70 -9.44 -7.66
CA LEU A 25 6.80 -10.09 -8.97
C LEU A 25 7.71 -9.31 -9.92
N ALA A 26 7.57 -7.99 -9.98
CA ALA A 26 8.45 -7.14 -10.78
C ALA A 26 9.90 -7.22 -10.28
N THR A 27 10.12 -7.24 -8.96
CA THR A 27 11.47 -7.37 -8.39
C THR A 27 12.13 -8.68 -8.83
N VAL A 28 11.41 -9.81 -8.78
CA VAL A 28 11.91 -11.10 -9.28
C VAL A 28 12.36 -10.98 -10.73
N LEU A 29 11.49 -10.52 -11.63
CA LEU A 29 11.80 -10.43 -13.06
C LEU A 29 12.93 -9.43 -13.36
N ARG A 30 13.00 -8.32 -12.63
CA ARG A 30 14.05 -7.31 -12.77
C ARG A 30 15.40 -7.83 -12.28
N ILE A 31 15.45 -8.57 -11.17
CA ILE A 31 16.69 -9.22 -10.68
C ILE A 31 17.19 -10.25 -11.71
N ARG A 32 16.31 -11.03 -12.33
CA ARG A 32 16.73 -11.98 -13.40
C ARG A 32 17.48 -11.30 -14.54
N ARG A 33 17.11 -10.05 -14.86
CA ARG A 33 17.81 -9.24 -15.87
C ARG A 33 19.09 -8.59 -15.33
N SER A 34 19.04 -7.99 -14.14
CA SER A 34 20.15 -7.18 -13.61
C SER A 34 21.24 -7.99 -12.90
N LEU A 35 20.90 -9.16 -12.35
CA LEU A 35 21.83 -10.05 -11.66
C LEU A 35 21.67 -11.51 -12.15
N PRO A 36 22.16 -11.81 -13.37
CA PRO A 36 22.13 -13.17 -13.91
C PRO A 36 22.84 -14.17 -12.98
N GLY A 37 22.23 -15.33 -12.77
CA GLY A 37 22.78 -16.38 -11.90
C GLY A 37 22.38 -16.29 -10.43
N ALA A 38 21.69 -15.23 -10.00
CA ALA A 38 21.13 -15.17 -8.64
C ALA A 38 20.11 -16.30 -8.39
N GLN A 39 20.16 -16.88 -7.18
CA GLN A 39 19.17 -17.83 -6.69
C GLN A 39 18.01 -17.06 -6.04
N LEU A 40 16.82 -17.17 -6.63
CA LEU A 40 15.66 -16.42 -6.17
C LEU A 40 14.64 -17.33 -5.49
N THR A 41 14.17 -16.92 -4.32
CA THR A 41 13.00 -17.51 -3.67
C THR A 41 11.92 -16.45 -3.49
N LEU A 42 10.76 -16.63 -4.13
CA LEU A 42 9.57 -15.82 -3.95
C LEU A 42 8.64 -16.51 -2.96
N ILE A 43 8.28 -15.82 -1.88
CA ILE A 43 7.43 -16.35 -0.81
C ILE A 43 6.15 -15.51 -0.77
N THR A 44 4.99 -16.17 -0.73
CA THR A 44 3.71 -15.50 -0.53
C THR A 44 2.84 -16.29 0.45
N LYS A 45 2.11 -15.55 1.29
CA LYS A 45 1.28 -16.11 2.37
C LYS A 45 0.08 -16.91 1.87
N ALA A 46 -0.41 -16.59 0.68
CA ALA A 46 -1.54 -17.25 0.03
C ALA A 46 -1.15 -17.65 -1.40
N ALA A 47 -2.11 -17.72 -2.32
CA ALA A 47 -1.80 -17.80 -3.75
C ALA A 47 -1.22 -16.48 -4.27
N LEU A 48 -0.47 -16.50 -5.38
CA LEU A 48 0.06 -15.28 -6.02
C LEU A 48 -1.06 -14.33 -6.48
N GLU A 49 -2.21 -14.89 -6.85
CA GLU A 49 -3.40 -14.14 -7.24
C GLU A 49 -4.06 -13.44 -6.04
N GLU A 50 -3.79 -13.83 -4.80
CA GLU A 50 -4.36 -13.22 -3.60
C GLU A 50 -3.50 -12.02 -3.14
N SER A 51 -3.71 -10.85 -3.78
CA SER A 51 -2.95 -9.63 -3.48
C SER A 51 -3.74 -8.35 -3.77
N ASN A 52 -3.38 -7.22 -3.13
CA ASN A 52 -3.93 -5.89 -3.46
C ASN A 52 -3.87 -5.59 -4.96
N THR A 53 -2.77 -6.00 -5.60
CA THR A 53 -2.58 -5.81 -7.04
C THR A 53 -3.66 -6.48 -7.86
N TRP A 54 -4.01 -7.74 -7.56
CA TRP A 54 -5.01 -8.49 -8.34
C TRP A 54 -6.39 -7.82 -8.35
N TYR A 55 -6.75 -7.17 -7.24
CA TYR A 55 -8.03 -6.50 -7.06
C TYR A 55 -8.01 -5.02 -7.47
N ALA A 56 -6.87 -4.47 -7.92
CA ALA A 56 -6.81 -3.09 -8.36
C ALA A 56 -7.67 -2.86 -9.62
N GLN A 57 -8.66 -1.97 -9.50
CA GLN A 57 -9.59 -1.64 -10.58
C GLN A 57 -9.11 -0.44 -11.41
N GLY A 58 -8.57 0.57 -10.72
CA GLY A 58 -8.02 1.76 -11.35
C GLY A 58 -6.84 1.43 -12.27
N GLY A 59 -6.42 2.41 -13.05
CA GLY A 59 -5.31 2.23 -13.97
C GLY A 59 -3.93 2.47 -13.34
N MET A 60 -2.93 2.53 -14.21
CA MET A 60 -1.58 2.97 -13.88
C MET A 60 -1.37 4.36 -14.47
N ALA A 61 -0.94 5.32 -13.65
CA ALA A 61 -0.56 6.64 -14.16
C ALA A 61 0.71 6.52 -15.01
N ALA A 62 0.69 7.06 -16.22
CA ALA A 62 1.86 7.14 -17.08
C ALA A 62 1.72 8.28 -18.09
N VAL A 63 2.79 9.08 -18.20
CA VAL A 63 2.94 10.04 -19.29
C VAL A 63 3.64 9.33 -20.42
N LEU A 64 2.98 9.23 -21.58
CA LEU A 64 3.59 8.66 -22.77
C LEU A 64 4.02 9.80 -23.69
N SER A 65 5.31 9.83 -24.02
CA SER A 65 5.79 10.65 -25.13
C SER A 65 5.17 10.13 -26.43
N GLY A 66 4.69 11.02 -27.29
CA GLY A 66 4.31 10.64 -28.66
C GLY A 66 5.53 10.12 -29.44
N ALA A 67 5.28 9.40 -30.55
CA ALA A 67 6.33 9.14 -31.53
C ALA A 67 6.91 10.47 -32.08
N PRO A 68 8.14 10.52 -32.60
CA PRO A 68 8.68 11.74 -33.21
C PRO A 68 7.69 12.32 -34.24
N GLY A 69 7.20 13.53 -33.99
CA GLY A 69 6.18 14.19 -34.83
C GLY A 69 4.71 13.96 -34.43
N GLN A 70 4.43 13.29 -33.31
CA GLN A 70 3.10 13.19 -32.70
C GLN A 70 3.05 13.90 -31.35
N GLU A 71 1.97 14.64 -31.10
CA GLU A 71 1.65 15.21 -29.79
C GLU A 71 1.57 14.08 -28.72
N PRO A 72 2.08 14.28 -27.50
CA PRO A 72 1.94 13.34 -26.38
C PRO A 72 0.51 12.87 -26.16
N SER A 73 0.32 11.63 -25.68
CA SER A 73 -1.01 11.12 -25.36
C SER A 73 -1.56 11.81 -24.11
N GLY A 74 -2.77 12.37 -24.21
CA GLY A 74 -3.48 13.00 -23.10
C GLY A 74 -3.81 14.46 -23.41
N THR A 75 -5.10 14.79 -23.48
CA THR A 75 -5.54 16.18 -23.54
C THR A 75 -5.29 16.82 -22.16
N GLY A 76 -4.44 17.84 -22.11
CA GLY A 76 -4.28 18.67 -20.91
C GLY A 76 -5.60 19.33 -20.48
N PRO A 77 -5.64 19.94 -19.30
CA PRO A 77 -6.87 20.52 -18.78
C PRO A 77 -7.36 21.63 -19.73
N ARG A 78 -8.63 21.58 -20.12
CA ARG A 78 -9.34 22.64 -20.88
C ARG A 78 -8.51 23.26 -22.03
N GLY A 79 -8.09 22.44 -22.99
CA GLY A 79 -7.76 22.90 -24.35
C GLY A 79 -6.51 23.78 -24.54
N GLY A 80 -5.34 23.43 -23.99
CA GLY A 80 -4.15 24.28 -24.20
C GLY A 80 -2.74 23.66 -24.25
N ALA A 81 -2.46 22.48 -23.70
CA ALA A 81 -1.11 21.90 -23.76
C ALA A 81 -1.11 20.37 -23.63
N PRO A 82 -0.13 19.66 -24.23
CA PRO A 82 0.04 18.23 -24.05
C PRO A 82 0.49 17.91 -22.62
N ASP A 83 0.17 16.70 -22.17
CA ASP A 83 0.61 16.21 -20.87
C ASP A 83 2.14 16.10 -20.76
N SER A 84 2.68 16.14 -19.53
CA SER A 84 4.12 16.08 -19.26
C SER A 84 4.44 15.41 -17.92
N VAL A 85 5.67 14.88 -17.82
CA VAL A 85 6.21 14.35 -16.56
C VAL A 85 6.19 15.43 -15.47
N ALA A 86 6.50 16.68 -15.82
CA ALA A 86 6.47 17.80 -14.89
C ALA A 86 5.05 18.04 -14.31
N ALA A 87 4.01 17.91 -15.14
CA ALA A 87 2.62 17.98 -14.66
C ALA A 87 2.27 16.81 -13.74
N HIS A 88 2.71 15.59 -14.05
CA HIS A 88 2.52 14.43 -13.17
C HIS A 88 3.21 14.61 -11.81
N VAL A 89 4.44 15.15 -11.82
CA VAL A 89 5.20 15.49 -10.61
C VAL A 89 4.45 16.53 -9.79
N ALA A 90 3.95 17.60 -10.43
CA ALA A 90 3.18 18.64 -9.76
C ALA A 90 1.91 18.09 -9.12
N ASP A 91 1.12 17.29 -9.84
CA ASP A 91 -0.08 16.64 -9.31
C ASP A 91 0.26 15.75 -8.10
N THR A 92 1.36 14.98 -8.18
CA THR A 92 1.77 14.05 -7.11
C THR A 92 2.26 14.79 -5.87
N LEU A 93 3.05 15.87 -6.04
CA LEU A 93 3.51 16.71 -4.92
C LEU A 93 2.35 17.45 -4.25
N ALA A 94 1.41 17.97 -5.05
CA ALA A 94 0.21 18.62 -4.54
C ALA A 94 -0.65 17.62 -3.73
N ALA A 95 -0.88 16.42 -4.28
CA ALA A 95 -1.60 15.36 -3.57
C ALA A 95 -0.91 14.97 -2.25
N GLY A 96 0.42 14.91 -2.23
CA GLY A 96 1.21 14.57 -1.05
C GLY A 96 1.20 15.60 0.09
N ALA A 97 0.48 16.71 -0.08
CA ALA A 97 0.23 17.76 0.92
C ALA A 97 1.50 18.29 1.61
N GLY A 98 2.57 18.46 0.83
CA GLY A 98 3.85 19.03 1.28
C GLY A 98 4.81 18.06 1.96
N LEU A 99 4.47 16.77 2.08
CA LEU A 99 5.35 15.74 2.64
C LEU A 99 5.91 14.75 1.61
N ALA A 100 5.48 14.84 0.35
CA ALA A 100 6.05 14.01 -0.70
C ALA A 100 7.48 14.45 -1.03
N ALA A 101 8.41 13.50 -1.08
CA ALA A 101 9.82 13.75 -1.35
C ALA A 101 10.04 14.03 -2.86
N PRO A 102 10.49 15.24 -3.26
CA PRO A 102 10.59 15.62 -4.67
C PRO A 102 11.42 14.67 -5.53
N ASP A 103 12.55 14.18 -5.01
CA ASP A 103 13.42 13.24 -5.73
C ASP A 103 12.72 11.90 -5.99
N ALA A 104 12.00 11.37 -5.00
CA ALA A 104 11.24 10.12 -5.15
C ALA A 104 10.08 10.28 -6.14
N VAL A 105 9.39 11.43 -6.09
CA VAL A 105 8.31 11.76 -7.04
C VAL A 105 8.84 11.92 -8.46
N GLY A 106 9.97 12.61 -8.63
CA GLY A 106 10.62 12.75 -9.94
C GLY A 106 10.99 11.40 -10.56
N LEU A 107 11.55 10.49 -9.75
CA LEU A 107 11.86 9.12 -10.18
C LEU A 107 10.62 8.32 -10.54
N LEU A 108 9.55 8.41 -9.73
CA LEU A 108 8.28 7.73 -10.00
C LEU A 108 7.70 8.17 -11.35
N CYS A 109 7.46 9.47 -11.49
CA CYS A 109 6.79 10.04 -12.66
C CYS A 109 7.65 9.91 -13.93
N GLY A 110 8.96 10.15 -13.82
CA GLY A 110 9.89 10.01 -14.94
C GLY A 110 10.09 8.57 -15.41
N GLY A 111 9.94 7.59 -14.51
CA GLY A 111 10.12 6.17 -14.82
C GLY A 111 8.91 5.49 -15.48
N ALA A 112 7.78 6.17 -15.62
CA ALA A 112 6.52 5.54 -16.03
C ALA A 112 6.51 5.00 -17.47
N GLN A 113 7.06 5.75 -18.42
CA GLN A 113 7.13 5.32 -19.82
C GLN A 113 7.98 4.05 -19.98
N ASP A 114 9.09 3.94 -19.24
CA ASP A 114 9.94 2.73 -19.26
C ASP A 114 9.21 1.52 -18.67
N GLN A 115 8.34 1.72 -17.68
CA GLN A 115 7.52 0.63 -17.15
C GLN A 115 6.48 0.15 -18.17
N VAL A 116 5.87 1.07 -18.91
CA VAL A 116 4.92 0.73 -19.99
C VAL A 116 5.62 -0.12 -21.05
N GLY A 117 6.75 0.34 -21.58
CA GLY A 117 7.51 -0.43 -22.58
C GLY A 117 8.00 -1.78 -22.05
N TRP A 118 8.42 -1.85 -20.79
CA TRP A 118 8.81 -3.12 -20.17
C TRP A 118 7.63 -4.09 -20.05
N LEU A 119 6.46 -3.64 -19.60
CA LEU A 119 5.27 -4.47 -19.51
C LEU A 119 4.85 -4.98 -20.89
N GLU A 120 4.86 -4.11 -21.90
CA GLU A 120 4.57 -4.49 -23.29
C GLU A 120 5.55 -5.55 -23.83
N SER A 121 6.83 -5.48 -23.44
CA SER A 121 7.82 -6.51 -23.77
C SER A 121 7.55 -7.87 -23.13
N LEU A 122 6.79 -7.90 -22.03
CA LEU A 122 6.28 -9.12 -21.40
C LEU A 122 4.95 -9.60 -22.01
N GLY A 123 4.48 -8.97 -23.08
CA GLY A 123 3.21 -9.30 -23.72
C GLY A 123 1.99 -8.72 -23.00
N PHE A 124 2.18 -7.82 -22.05
CA PHE A 124 1.07 -7.04 -21.48
C PHE A 124 0.50 -6.09 -22.54
N ARG A 125 -0.81 -5.85 -22.49
CA ARG A 125 -1.53 -5.00 -23.42
C ARG A 125 -2.45 -4.07 -22.65
N PHE A 126 -2.25 -2.78 -22.81
CA PHE A 126 -3.17 -1.75 -22.33
C PHE A 126 -4.38 -1.67 -23.27
N ASP A 127 -5.51 -1.22 -22.73
CA ASP A 127 -6.68 -0.89 -23.53
C ASP A 127 -6.30 0.21 -24.54
N SER A 128 -6.80 0.10 -25.77
CA SER A 128 -6.44 1.01 -26.86
C SER A 128 -7.67 1.66 -27.49
N ALA A 129 -7.50 2.89 -27.95
CA ALA A 129 -8.46 3.62 -28.75
C ALA A 129 -7.74 4.13 -30.02
N GLY A 130 -8.20 3.68 -31.19
CA GLY A 130 -7.58 4.09 -32.47
C GLY A 130 -6.12 3.64 -32.65
N GLY A 131 -5.71 2.55 -31.99
CA GLY A 131 -4.35 2.00 -32.09
C GLY A 131 -3.32 2.57 -31.11
N ALA A 132 -3.69 3.58 -30.31
CA ALA A 132 -2.89 4.11 -29.21
C ALA A 132 -3.47 3.71 -27.84
N PRO A 133 -2.66 3.63 -26.76
CA PRO A 133 -3.18 3.39 -25.42
C PRO A 133 -4.25 4.41 -25.02
N ALA A 134 -5.38 3.93 -24.51
CA ALA A 134 -6.46 4.77 -24.01
C ALA A 134 -6.12 5.29 -22.61
N SER A 135 -6.25 6.59 -22.40
CA SER A 135 -5.98 7.25 -21.12
C SER A 135 -7.26 7.79 -20.49
N GLY A 136 -7.49 7.46 -19.21
CA GLY A 136 -8.51 8.06 -18.37
C GLY A 136 -7.97 9.15 -17.45
N ARG A 137 -8.86 9.79 -16.68
CA ARG A 137 -8.52 10.76 -15.63
C ARG A 137 -9.27 10.41 -14.34
N GLU A 138 -8.56 10.37 -13.21
CA GLU A 138 -9.10 10.22 -11.86
C GLU A 138 -8.94 11.55 -11.09
N ALA A 139 -9.51 11.65 -9.89
CA ALA A 139 -9.47 12.89 -9.12
C ALA A 139 -8.03 13.34 -8.80
N ALA A 140 -7.83 14.66 -8.68
CA ALA A 140 -6.55 15.32 -8.44
C ALA A 140 -5.48 15.20 -9.57
N HIS A 141 -5.78 14.53 -10.68
CA HIS A 141 -4.95 14.62 -11.90
C HIS A 141 -5.36 15.82 -12.76
N SER A 142 -4.38 16.59 -13.21
CA SER A 142 -4.60 17.72 -14.12
C SER A 142 -4.81 17.28 -15.58
N ALA A 143 -4.32 16.09 -15.97
CA ALA A 143 -4.42 15.54 -17.33
C ALA A 143 -4.90 14.07 -17.34
N ALA A 144 -5.39 13.61 -18.49
CA ALA A 144 -5.74 12.20 -18.69
C ALA A 144 -4.49 11.36 -18.97
N ARG A 145 -3.97 10.69 -17.93
CA ARG A 145 -2.72 9.91 -17.97
C ARG A 145 -2.85 8.47 -17.45
N ILE A 146 -4.07 8.01 -17.21
CA ILE A 146 -4.29 6.75 -16.49
C ILE A 146 -4.59 5.64 -17.49
N LEU A 147 -3.62 4.76 -17.67
CA LEU A 147 -3.72 3.62 -18.58
C LEU A 147 -4.45 2.46 -17.90
N HIS A 148 -5.41 1.88 -18.60
CA HIS A 148 -6.20 0.75 -18.11
C HIS A 148 -5.91 -0.51 -18.93
N ALA A 149 -6.29 -1.68 -18.40
CA ALA A 149 -6.26 -2.93 -19.13
C ALA A 149 -7.42 -3.83 -18.71
N GLY A 150 -8.18 -4.35 -19.69
CA GLY A 150 -9.36 -5.16 -19.41
C GLY A 150 -10.50 -4.36 -18.79
N GLY A 151 -10.63 -3.08 -19.13
CA GLY A 151 -11.64 -2.19 -18.59
C GLY A 151 -11.32 -1.76 -17.15
N ASP A 152 -12.19 -2.13 -16.21
CA ASP A 152 -12.10 -1.82 -14.78
C ASP A 152 -11.35 -2.91 -13.97
N ALA A 153 -10.44 -3.64 -14.62
CA ALA A 153 -9.72 -4.79 -14.04
C ALA A 153 -8.20 -4.77 -14.30
N THR A 154 -7.60 -3.57 -14.41
CA THR A 154 -6.17 -3.39 -14.74
C THR A 154 -5.24 -4.22 -13.86
N GLY A 155 -5.51 -4.26 -12.56
CA GLY A 155 -4.73 -5.02 -11.58
C GLY A 155 -4.68 -6.51 -11.86
N ARG A 156 -5.82 -7.11 -12.22
CA ARG A 156 -5.91 -8.54 -12.59
C ARG A 156 -5.13 -8.84 -13.85
N ALA A 157 -5.26 -8.00 -14.88
CA ALA A 157 -4.51 -8.16 -16.12
C ALA A 157 -3.01 -8.07 -15.87
N LEU A 158 -2.57 -7.09 -15.07
CA LEU A 158 -1.16 -6.83 -14.77
C LEU A 158 -0.55 -7.94 -13.92
N ALA A 159 -1.19 -8.27 -12.79
CA ALA A 159 -0.76 -9.36 -11.92
C ALA A 159 -0.71 -10.68 -12.71
N GLY A 160 -1.73 -10.98 -13.51
CA GLY A 160 -1.76 -12.18 -14.34
C GLY A 160 -0.59 -12.27 -15.33
N ALA A 161 -0.20 -11.15 -15.97
CA ALA A 161 0.94 -11.13 -16.88
C ALA A 161 2.27 -11.39 -16.14
N LEU A 162 2.48 -10.72 -15.00
CA LEU A 162 3.68 -10.89 -14.19
C LEU A 162 3.78 -12.30 -13.57
N ILE A 163 2.67 -12.86 -13.06
CA ILE A 163 2.60 -14.22 -12.53
C ILE A 163 2.98 -15.23 -13.61
N ARG A 164 2.43 -15.10 -14.82
CA ARG A 164 2.79 -15.97 -15.95
C ARG A 164 4.29 -15.89 -16.28
N ALA A 165 4.85 -14.68 -16.33
CA ALA A 165 6.27 -14.48 -16.59
C ALA A 165 7.16 -15.11 -15.50
N VAL A 166 6.80 -14.97 -14.22
CA VAL A 166 7.54 -15.57 -13.10
C VAL A 166 7.42 -17.10 -13.10
N ARG A 167 6.21 -17.66 -13.28
CA ARG A 167 5.99 -19.12 -13.34
C ARG A 167 6.68 -19.77 -14.55
N ALA A 168 6.93 -19.01 -15.62
CA ALA A 168 7.66 -19.50 -16.79
C ALA A 168 9.18 -19.62 -16.57
N ASP A 169 9.74 -19.04 -15.50
CA ASP A 169 11.16 -19.18 -15.15
C ASP A 169 11.34 -20.30 -14.10
N PRO A 170 11.79 -21.51 -14.50
CA PRO A 170 11.96 -22.64 -13.57
C PRO A 170 13.10 -22.44 -12.57
N SER A 171 13.94 -21.39 -12.73
CA SER A 171 14.99 -21.07 -11.77
C SER A 171 14.50 -20.28 -10.55
N VAL A 172 13.27 -19.76 -10.60
CA VAL A 172 12.64 -19.09 -9.46
C VAL A 172 11.94 -20.12 -8.58
N ARG A 173 12.38 -20.24 -7.33
CA ARG A 173 11.68 -21.05 -6.33
C ARG A 173 10.47 -20.27 -5.80
N ILE A 174 9.26 -20.74 -6.06
CA ILE A 174 8.03 -20.12 -5.58
C ILE A 174 7.48 -20.92 -4.40
N LEU A 175 7.22 -20.25 -3.27
CA LEU A 175 6.62 -20.81 -2.07
C LEU A 175 5.29 -20.09 -1.79
N GLU A 176 4.20 -20.64 -2.32
CA GLU A 176 2.83 -20.21 -1.98
C GLU A 176 2.39 -20.78 -0.62
N SER A 177 1.34 -20.21 -0.02
CA SER A 177 0.82 -20.66 1.28
C SER A 177 1.89 -20.74 2.38
N THR A 178 2.83 -19.78 2.38
CA THR A 178 3.98 -19.75 3.29
C THR A 178 4.13 -18.37 3.95
N VAL A 179 4.11 -18.34 5.27
CA VAL A 179 4.25 -17.13 6.10
C VAL A 179 5.70 -16.95 6.52
N VAL A 180 6.22 -15.73 6.40
CA VAL A 180 7.49 -15.33 7.03
C VAL A 180 7.21 -14.84 8.45
N THR A 181 7.81 -15.48 9.44
CA THR A 181 7.54 -15.20 10.86
C THR A 181 8.62 -14.36 11.53
N ALA A 182 9.86 -14.41 11.01
CA ALA A 182 10.97 -13.60 11.51
C ALA A 182 12.02 -13.34 10.42
N LEU A 183 12.79 -12.28 10.59
CA LEU A 183 14.02 -12.02 9.83
C LEU A 183 15.21 -12.59 10.62
N LEU A 184 16.05 -13.38 9.95
CA LEU A 184 17.31 -13.85 10.51
C LEU A 184 18.31 -12.70 10.51
N ARG A 185 19.07 -12.56 11.59
CA ARG A 185 20.10 -11.53 11.76
C ARG A 185 21.46 -12.17 12.00
N ALA A 186 22.49 -11.60 11.38
CA ALA A 186 23.89 -11.93 11.58
C ALA A 186 24.69 -10.63 11.78
N GLY A 187 25.99 -10.75 12.07
CA GLY A 187 26.89 -9.61 12.28
C GLY A 187 27.28 -9.42 13.75
N ALA A 188 28.35 -8.64 13.98
CA ALA A 188 28.79 -8.27 15.31
C ALA A 188 27.82 -7.25 15.95
N PRO A 189 27.78 -7.11 17.29
CA PRO A 189 27.07 -6.02 17.94
C PRO A 189 27.48 -4.67 17.33
N GLY A 190 26.50 -3.87 16.90
CA GLY A 190 26.73 -2.59 16.22
C GLY A 190 26.75 -2.65 14.68
N GLU A 191 26.86 -3.85 14.10
CA GLU A 191 26.80 -4.07 12.64
C GLU A 191 25.78 -5.15 12.25
N PRO A 192 24.50 -5.03 12.68
CA PRO A 192 23.50 -6.04 12.39
C PRO A 192 23.17 -6.07 10.89
N ARG A 193 23.09 -7.26 10.33
CA ARG A 193 22.68 -7.51 8.94
C ARG A 193 21.58 -8.56 8.89
N VAL A 194 20.59 -8.37 8.03
CA VAL A 194 19.61 -9.40 7.72
C VAL A 194 20.24 -10.46 6.82
N SER A 195 20.13 -11.72 7.23
CA SER A 195 20.82 -12.86 6.60
C SER A 195 19.88 -13.99 6.18
N GLY A 196 18.56 -13.75 6.17
CA GLY A 196 17.56 -14.74 5.81
C GLY A 196 16.22 -14.54 6.51
N VAL A 197 15.38 -15.58 6.47
CA VAL A 197 14.01 -15.58 6.99
C VAL A 197 13.66 -16.89 7.70
N CYS A 198 12.79 -16.79 8.71
CA CYS A 198 12.09 -17.94 9.28
C CYS A 198 10.71 -18.06 8.65
N LEU A 199 10.31 -19.29 8.35
CA LEU A 199 9.10 -19.63 7.61
C LEU A 199 8.21 -20.57 8.40
N ARG A 200 6.92 -20.47 8.11
CA ARG A 200 5.89 -21.41 8.54
C ARG A 200 4.91 -21.66 7.40
N ALA A 201 4.40 -22.89 7.28
CA ALA A 201 3.26 -23.15 6.40
C ALA A 201 2.03 -22.34 6.87
N ALA A 202 1.25 -21.83 5.92
CA ALA A 202 0.03 -21.06 6.23
C ALA A 202 -1.11 -21.96 6.76
N GLY A 203 -1.04 -23.27 6.51
CA GLY A 203 -2.02 -24.26 6.97
C GLY A 203 -1.87 -24.69 8.43
N PRO A 204 -2.80 -25.53 8.94
CA PRO A 204 -2.69 -26.10 10.28
C PRO A 204 -1.39 -26.91 10.41
N ALA A 205 -0.73 -26.79 11.58
CA ALA A 205 0.49 -27.53 11.85
C ALA A 205 0.18 -29.04 11.80
N THR A 206 0.87 -29.76 10.91
CA THR A 206 0.78 -31.23 10.89
C THR A 206 1.69 -31.80 11.98
N ALA A 207 1.23 -32.84 12.67
CA ALA A 207 2.03 -33.48 13.72
C ALA A 207 3.33 -34.03 13.13
N GLY A 208 4.48 -33.54 13.63
CA GLY A 208 5.81 -33.95 13.18
C GLY A 208 6.46 -33.01 12.16
N GLU A 209 5.78 -31.97 11.66
CA GLU A 209 6.47 -30.92 10.90
C GLU A 209 7.27 -30.00 11.83
N PRO A 210 8.52 -29.67 11.50
CA PRO A 210 9.30 -28.70 12.27
C PRO A 210 8.56 -27.35 12.31
N ALA A 211 8.43 -26.78 13.51
CA ALA A 211 7.60 -25.59 13.79
C ALA A 211 8.01 -24.33 12.99
N ALA A 212 9.28 -24.25 12.56
CA ALA A 212 9.78 -23.20 11.68
C ALA A 212 10.90 -23.75 10.78
N ARG A 213 10.96 -23.27 9.52
CA ARG A 213 12.05 -23.56 8.57
C ARG A 213 12.82 -22.29 8.28
N GLU A 214 14.14 -22.36 8.21
CA GLU A 214 14.99 -21.20 7.90
C GLU A 214 15.43 -21.22 6.43
N ILE A 215 15.46 -20.05 5.80
CA ILE A 215 16.11 -19.83 4.49
C ILE A 215 17.15 -18.73 4.66
N ALA A 216 18.43 -19.09 4.51
CA ALA A 216 19.52 -18.12 4.46
C ALA A 216 19.48 -17.33 3.14
N ALA A 217 19.76 -16.03 3.23
CA ALA A 217 19.78 -15.12 2.08
C ALA A 217 20.85 -14.05 2.25
N ASP A 218 21.40 -13.60 1.13
CA ASP A 218 22.35 -12.47 1.11
C ASP A 218 21.62 -11.13 0.98
N ALA A 219 20.34 -11.17 0.59
CA ALA A 219 19.41 -10.05 0.65
C ALA A 219 17.96 -10.54 0.82
N VAL A 220 17.15 -9.79 1.57
CA VAL A 220 15.71 -10.00 1.73
C VAL A 220 14.98 -8.75 1.24
N VAL A 221 14.00 -8.92 0.35
CA VAL A 221 13.13 -7.84 -0.16
C VAL A 221 11.72 -8.04 0.38
N LEU A 222 11.23 -7.10 1.19
CA LEU A 222 9.86 -7.07 1.68
C LEU A 222 8.95 -6.32 0.69
N ALA A 223 8.02 -7.05 0.08
CA ALA A 223 7.02 -6.57 -0.88
C ALA A 223 5.60 -7.00 -0.45
N THR A 224 5.35 -6.96 0.85
CA THR A 224 4.21 -7.64 1.51
C THR A 224 2.87 -6.92 1.42
N GLY A 225 2.83 -5.71 0.86
CA GLY A 225 1.63 -4.86 0.85
C GLY A 225 1.42 -4.10 2.16
N GLY A 226 0.23 -3.54 2.33
CA GLY A 226 -0.14 -2.73 3.50
C GLY A 226 -0.82 -3.51 4.63
N ALA A 227 -1.51 -2.76 5.49
CA ALA A 227 -2.24 -3.28 6.66
C ALA A 227 -3.73 -2.92 6.62
N GLY A 228 -4.38 -3.07 5.47
CA GLY A 228 -5.81 -2.72 5.32
C GLY A 228 -6.73 -3.42 6.32
N ARG A 229 -6.37 -4.63 6.78
CA ARG A 229 -7.10 -5.41 7.79
C ARG A 229 -6.99 -4.85 9.22
N LEU A 230 -6.35 -3.70 9.40
CA LEU A 230 -6.32 -2.96 10.66
C LEU A 230 -7.67 -2.32 11.01
N PHE A 231 -8.53 -2.09 10.01
CA PHE A 231 -9.83 -1.44 10.14
C PHE A 231 -10.96 -2.41 9.76
N GLU A 232 -12.16 -2.15 10.27
CA GLU A 232 -13.35 -2.96 10.03
C GLU A 232 -13.77 -2.94 8.55
N HIS A 233 -13.87 -1.74 7.97
CA HIS A 233 -14.10 -1.55 6.55
C HIS A 233 -12.77 -1.37 5.82
N THR A 234 -12.50 -2.26 4.88
CA THR A 234 -11.30 -2.21 4.06
C THR A 234 -11.57 -2.74 2.65
N THR A 235 -10.94 -2.14 1.66
CA THR A 235 -10.97 -2.65 0.28
C THR A 235 -9.84 -3.65 0.00
N ASN A 236 -9.03 -3.97 1.03
CA ASN A 236 -7.90 -4.87 0.91
C ASN A 236 -8.37 -6.33 1.13
N PRO A 237 -7.72 -7.32 0.48
CA PRO A 237 -7.96 -8.72 0.75
C PRO A 237 -7.55 -9.11 2.18
N ALA A 238 -7.97 -10.30 2.60
CA ALA A 238 -7.74 -10.80 3.95
C ALA A 238 -6.24 -10.90 4.33
N VAL A 239 -5.35 -11.01 3.34
CA VAL A 239 -3.91 -11.16 3.55
C VAL A 239 -3.18 -9.86 3.94
N ALA A 240 -3.79 -8.68 3.79
CA ALA A 240 -3.17 -7.38 4.03
C ALA A 240 -3.11 -7.02 5.53
N THR A 241 -2.23 -7.71 6.26
CA THR A 241 -2.13 -7.68 7.74
C THR A 241 -0.88 -6.96 8.27
N GLY A 242 -0.16 -6.21 7.43
CA GLY A 242 1.00 -5.42 7.87
C GLY A 242 2.24 -6.22 8.22
N ASP A 243 2.35 -7.46 7.74
CA ASP A 243 3.38 -8.42 8.16
C ASP A 243 4.81 -7.90 7.92
N GLY A 244 5.08 -7.29 6.76
CA GLY A 244 6.42 -6.76 6.45
C GLY A 244 6.83 -5.61 7.36
N VAL A 245 5.92 -4.68 7.66
CA VAL A 245 6.19 -3.58 8.61
C VAL A 245 6.51 -4.16 9.99
N ALA A 246 5.74 -5.17 10.43
CA ALA A 246 5.98 -5.82 11.71
C ALA A 246 7.31 -6.60 11.76
N LEU A 247 7.67 -7.31 10.69
CA LEU A 247 8.96 -8.00 10.56
C LEU A 247 10.13 -7.02 10.62
N ALA A 248 10.07 -5.94 9.85
CA ALA A 248 11.10 -4.92 9.80
C ALA A 248 11.26 -4.21 11.16
N TRP A 249 10.17 -3.78 11.78
CA TRP A 249 10.18 -3.14 13.10
C TRP A 249 10.83 -4.04 14.17
N ARG A 250 10.42 -5.31 14.24
CA ARG A 250 10.98 -6.27 15.22
C ARG A 250 12.48 -6.50 15.00
N ALA A 251 12.94 -6.47 13.75
CA ALA A 251 14.35 -6.57 13.40
C ALA A 251 15.16 -5.30 13.73
N GLY A 252 14.50 -4.15 13.94
CA GLY A 252 15.12 -2.86 14.26
C GLY A 252 15.20 -1.88 13.09
N ALA A 253 14.43 -2.10 12.01
CA ALA A 253 14.36 -1.15 10.91
C ALA A 253 13.50 0.06 11.27
N VAL A 254 13.84 1.21 10.68
CA VAL A 254 13.09 2.46 10.80
C VAL A 254 11.75 2.32 10.09
N VAL A 255 10.67 2.71 10.78
CA VAL A 255 9.32 2.85 10.20
C VAL A 255 8.96 4.33 10.21
N ALA A 256 8.36 4.81 9.14
CA ALA A 256 8.01 6.21 8.99
C ALA A 256 6.56 6.41 8.54
N ASP A 257 6.00 7.58 8.86
CA ASP A 257 4.72 8.07 8.35
C ASP A 257 3.52 7.14 8.66
N ALA A 258 3.62 6.40 9.76
CA ALA A 258 2.66 5.35 10.14
C ALA A 258 1.22 5.88 10.30
N GLU A 259 1.05 7.16 10.61
CA GLU A 259 -0.24 7.84 10.76
C GLU A 259 -0.99 8.07 9.45
N PHE A 260 -0.30 8.04 8.30
CA PHE A 260 -0.85 8.34 6.99
C PHE A 260 -1.45 7.09 6.34
N PHE A 261 -2.75 6.91 6.56
CA PHE A 261 -3.55 5.83 5.99
C PHE A 261 -4.65 6.43 5.11
N GLN A 262 -4.66 6.11 3.82
CA GLN A 262 -5.69 6.60 2.91
C GLN A 262 -6.95 5.74 3.01
N PHE A 263 -8.09 6.40 3.18
CA PHE A 263 -9.41 5.79 3.13
C PHE A 263 -10.07 6.11 1.78
N HIS A 264 -10.55 5.09 1.07
CA HIS A 264 -11.32 5.27 -0.15
C HIS A 264 -12.76 5.64 0.23
N PRO A 265 -13.35 6.69 -0.38
CA PRO A 265 -14.65 7.20 0.05
C PRO A 265 -15.84 6.29 -0.31
N THR A 266 -15.71 5.49 -1.36
CA THR A 266 -16.81 4.71 -1.95
C THR A 266 -16.51 3.22 -1.97
N ALA A 267 -16.46 2.59 -0.79
CA ALA A 267 -16.55 1.12 -0.70
C ALA A 267 -18.02 0.72 -0.51
N LEU A 268 -18.50 -0.28 -1.23
CA LEU A 268 -19.86 -0.78 -1.07
C LEU A 268 -20.04 -1.30 0.37
N ASP A 269 -21.10 -0.90 1.05
CA ASP A 269 -21.45 -1.41 2.37
C ASP A 269 -22.06 -2.80 2.25
N ALA A 270 -21.19 -3.78 2.01
CA ALA A 270 -21.51 -5.18 1.84
C ALA A 270 -20.34 -6.04 2.35
N PRO A 271 -20.53 -7.36 2.58
CA PRO A 271 -19.45 -8.24 3.00
C PRO A 271 -18.21 -8.13 2.09
N GLY A 272 -17.06 -7.88 2.71
CA GLY A 272 -15.78 -7.66 2.01
C GLY A 272 -15.53 -6.21 1.54
N SER A 273 -16.47 -5.29 1.77
CA SER A 273 -16.39 -3.86 1.43
C SER A 273 -15.76 -3.58 0.06
N PRO A 274 -16.29 -4.17 -1.03
CA PRO A 274 -15.64 -4.09 -2.32
C PRO A 274 -15.66 -2.65 -2.83
N LEU A 275 -14.55 -2.23 -3.43
CA LEU A 275 -14.37 -0.87 -3.92
C LEU A 275 -15.29 -0.59 -5.11
N ILE A 276 -15.94 0.58 -5.10
CA ILE A 276 -16.57 1.19 -6.27
C ILE A 276 -15.65 2.29 -6.77
N SER A 277 -15.14 2.14 -8.00
CA SER A 277 -14.09 3.00 -8.56
C SER A 277 -14.41 4.49 -8.47
N GLU A 278 -13.40 5.30 -8.15
CA GLU A 278 -13.48 6.76 -8.20
C GLU A 278 -13.88 7.28 -9.58
N ALA A 279 -13.57 6.54 -10.65
CA ALA A 279 -14.02 6.86 -11.99
C ALA A 279 -15.56 7.02 -12.07
N VAL A 280 -16.34 6.31 -11.24
CA VAL A 280 -17.80 6.45 -11.21
C VAL A 280 -18.25 7.85 -10.79
N ARG A 281 -17.57 8.45 -9.79
CA ARG A 281 -17.77 9.86 -9.42
C ARG A 281 -17.29 10.80 -10.52
N GLY A 282 -16.16 10.46 -11.15
CA GLY A 282 -15.60 11.19 -12.30
C GLY A 282 -16.55 11.30 -13.50
N GLU A 283 -17.39 10.28 -13.73
CA GLU A 283 -18.43 10.27 -14.77
C GLU A 283 -19.71 11.02 -14.36
N GLY A 284 -19.82 11.49 -13.10
CA GLY A 284 -20.92 12.33 -12.63
C GLY A 284 -21.86 11.70 -11.61
N ALA A 285 -21.54 10.52 -11.06
CA ALA A 285 -22.28 9.98 -9.92
C ALA A 285 -22.15 10.89 -8.69
N VAL A 286 -23.23 11.01 -7.92
CA VAL A 286 -23.31 11.91 -6.75
C VAL A 286 -23.44 11.16 -5.44
N LEU A 287 -22.99 11.77 -4.34
CA LEU A 287 -23.16 11.20 -3.00
C LEU A 287 -24.35 11.85 -2.29
N ARG A 288 -25.22 11.01 -1.76
CA ARG A 288 -26.46 11.39 -1.07
C ARG A 288 -26.52 10.83 0.34
N ASP A 289 -27.18 11.55 1.24
CA ASP A 289 -27.52 11.06 2.57
C ASP A 289 -28.77 10.15 2.54
N ALA A 290 -29.17 9.61 3.68
CA ALA A 290 -30.37 8.75 3.78
C ALA A 290 -31.68 9.47 3.42
N SER A 291 -31.70 10.81 3.40
CA SER A 291 -32.86 11.60 2.95
C SER A 291 -32.89 11.81 1.42
N GLY A 292 -31.83 11.38 0.71
CA GLY A 292 -31.66 11.62 -0.72
C GLY A 292 -30.99 12.96 -1.04
N THR A 293 -30.54 13.72 -0.04
CA THR A 293 -29.92 15.04 -0.22
C THR A 293 -28.46 14.89 -0.67
N ARG A 294 -28.08 15.57 -1.75
CA ARG A 294 -26.67 15.70 -2.16
C ARG A 294 -25.96 16.68 -1.22
N PHE A 295 -24.91 16.25 -0.54
CA PHE A 295 -24.33 17.02 0.57
C PHE A 295 -22.89 17.50 0.36
N LEU A 296 -22.10 16.89 -0.53
CA LEU A 296 -20.66 17.18 -0.62
C LEU A 296 -20.31 18.62 -0.99
N SER A 297 -21.18 19.30 -1.76
CA SER A 297 -21.00 20.72 -2.09
C SER A 297 -21.04 21.64 -0.87
N ALA A 298 -21.58 21.19 0.27
CA ALA A 298 -21.54 21.92 1.53
C ALA A 298 -20.17 21.79 2.24
N TYR A 299 -19.34 20.81 1.87
CA TYR A 299 -18.04 20.55 2.48
C TYR A 299 -16.86 21.01 1.61
N HIS A 300 -16.99 20.93 0.28
CA HIS A 300 -15.93 21.33 -0.64
C HIS A 300 -16.50 21.84 -1.98
N PRO A 301 -15.94 22.92 -2.57
CA PRO A 301 -16.44 23.47 -3.84
C PRO A 301 -16.39 22.46 -5.00
N ASP A 302 -15.38 21.58 -5.03
CA ASP A 302 -15.27 20.53 -6.05
C ASP A 302 -16.22 19.33 -5.84
N GLY A 303 -16.96 19.29 -4.72
CA GLY A 303 -17.93 18.24 -4.42
C GLY A 303 -17.33 16.83 -4.54
N GLU A 304 -17.98 15.98 -5.36
CA GLU A 304 -17.54 14.60 -5.64
C GLU A 304 -16.19 14.49 -6.35
N LEU A 305 -15.66 15.57 -6.92
CA LEU A 305 -14.34 15.59 -7.58
C LEU A 305 -13.22 16.08 -6.66
N ALA A 306 -13.52 16.42 -5.40
CA ALA A 306 -12.51 16.75 -4.41
C ALA A 306 -11.55 15.56 -4.17
N PRO A 307 -10.32 15.81 -3.65
CA PRO A 307 -9.38 14.76 -3.28
C PRO A 307 -9.98 13.71 -2.34
N ARG A 308 -9.50 12.45 -2.43
CA ARG A 308 -10.05 11.31 -1.68
C ARG A 308 -10.13 11.54 -0.18
N ASP A 309 -9.09 12.13 0.41
CA ASP A 309 -9.07 12.43 1.85
C ASP A 309 -10.18 13.42 2.23
N VAL A 310 -10.45 14.42 1.38
CA VAL A 310 -11.53 15.41 1.56
C VAL A 310 -12.88 14.73 1.48
N VAL A 311 -13.12 13.91 0.47
CA VAL A 311 -14.41 13.22 0.29
C VAL A 311 -14.65 12.24 1.45
N SER A 312 -13.66 11.41 1.79
CA SER A 312 -13.77 10.45 2.91
C SER A 312 -14.03 11.16 4.25
N ARG A 313 -13.33 12.27 4.51
CA ARG A 313 -13.54 13.11 5.70
C ARG A 313 -14.93 13.74 5.74
N SER A 314 -15.39 14.27 4.60
CA SER A 314 -16.72 14.86 4.48
C SER A 314 -17.81 13.82 4.76
N ILE A 315 -17.67 12.60 4.24
CA ILE A 315 -18.59 11.49 4.54
C ILE A 315 -18.56 11.17 6.04
N ALA A 316 -17.37 10.98 6.63
CA ALA A 316 -17.25 10.64 8.05
C ALA A 316 -17.87 11.70 8.98
N GLN A 317 -17.61 12.98 8.71
CA GLN A 317 -18.21 14.10 9.46
C GLN A 317 -19.73 14.14 9.28
N HIS A 318 -20.21 13.92 8.06
CA HIS A 318 -21.65 13.93 7.77
C HIS A 318 -22.40 12.79 8.45
N LEU A 319 -21.84 11.57 8.42
CA LEU A 319 -22.40 10.41 9.12
C LEU A 319 -22.45 10.63 10.63
N ALA A 320 -21.36 11.15 11.21
CA ALA A 320 -21.30 11.44 12.64
C ALA A 320 -22.33 12.50 13.07
N ALA A 321 -22.50 13.56 12.27
CA ALA A 321 -23.47 14.63 12.55
C ALA A 321 -24.93 14.16 12.48
N ARG A 322 -25.21 13.11 11.71
CA ARG A 322 -26.57 12.59 11.47
C ARG A 322 -26.89 11.30 12.22
N GLY A 323 -25.89 10.64 12.80
CA GLY A 323 -26.05 9.31 13.41
C GLY A 323 -26.38 8.21 12.39
N GLU A 324 -25.90 8.36 11.15
CA GLU A 324 -26.10 7.40 10.05
C GLU A 324 -24.89 6.46 9.92
N SER A 325 -25.10 5.26 9.38
CA SER A 325 -24.04 4.25 9.20
C SER A 325 -23.37 4.27 7.83
N CYS A 326 -24.08 4.74 6.80
CA CYS A 326 -23.59 4.81 5.42
C CYS A 326 -24.22 5.98 4.66
N VAL A 327 -23.59 6.37 3.55
CA VAL A 327 -24.15 7.29 2.56
C VAL A 327 -24.44 6.51 1.27
N TYR A 328 -25.05 7.14 0.28
CA TYR A 328 -25.46 6.46 -0.95
C TYR A 328 -24.78 7.07 -2.17
N LEU A 329 -24.13 6.22 -2.98
CA LEU A 329 -23.61 6.60 -4.29
C LEU A 329 -24.73 6.43 -5.33
N ASP A 330 -25.17 7.54 -5.91
CA ASP A 330 -26.21 7.59 -6.93
C ASP A 330 -25.59 7.78 -8.32
N ALA A 331 -25.56 6.68 -9.07
CA ALA A 331 -25.10 6.64 -10.46
C ALA A 331 -26.26 6.56 -11.47
N THR A 332 -27.51 6.65 -11.01
CA THR A 332 -28.70 6.39 -11.85
C THR A 332 -28.82 7.33 -13.04
N ALA A 333 -28.38 8.59 -12.87
CA ALA A 333 -28.36 9.61 -13.93
C ALA A 333 -27.42 9.27 -15.10
N LEU A 334 -26.45 8.36 -14.92
CA LEU A 334 -25.52 7.94 -15.97
C LEU A 334 -26.19 6.99 -16.98
N GLY A 335 -27.28 6.32 -16.57
CA GLY A 335 -28.05 5.40 -17.41
C GLY A 335 -27.45 3.98 -17.48
N GLY A 336 -28.33 2.97 -17.36
CA GLY A 336 -27.94 1.56 -17.34
C GLY A 336 -27.05 1.09 -18.52
N PRO A 337 -27.34 1.44 -19.78
CA PRO A 337 -26.50 1.05 -20.91
C PRO A 337 -25.08 1.63 -20.86
N PHE A 338 -24.91 2.83 -20.29
CA PHE A 338 -23.59 3.42 -20.10
C PHE A 338 -22.83 2.69 -19.00
N LEU A 339 -23.45 2.51 -17.83
CA LEU A 339 -22.85 1.81 -16.68
C LEU A 339 -22.40 0.39 -17.04
N ALA A 340 -23.25 -0.38 -17.72
CA ALA A 340 -22.95 -1.76 -18.10
C ALA A 340 -21.77 -1.86 -19.10
N ARG A 341 -21.62 -0.86 -19.98
CA ARG A 341 -20.52 -0.82 -20.96
C ARG A 341 -19.23 -0.28 -20.34
N ARG A 342 -19.31 0.77 -19.54
CA ARG A 342 -18.15 1.48 -18.99
C ARG A 342 -17.57 0.78 -17.76
N PHE A 343 -18.43 0.18 -16.93
CA PHE A 343 -18.09 -0.47 -15.67
C PHE A 343 -18.73 -1.87 -15.58
N PRO A 344 -18.38 -2.80 -16.48
CA PRO A 344 -18.99 -4.13 -16.53
C PRO A 344 -18.70 -4.95 -15.27
N SER A 345 -17.49 -4.84 -14.70
CA SER A 345 -17.16 -5.58 -13.48
C SER A 345 -17.89 -5.01 -12.26
N LEU A 346 -18.03 -3.68 -12.17
CA LEU A 346 -18.80 -3.03 -11.09
C LEU A 346 -20.30 -3.32 -11.21
N THR A 347 -20.86 -3.29 -12.41
CA THR A 347 -22.27 -3.68 -12.64
C THR A 347 -22.51 -5.12 -12.19
N SER A 348 -21.59 -6.03 -12.50
CA SER A 348 -21.66 -7.43 -12.04
C SER A 348 -21.48 -7.53 -10.53
N LEU A 349 -20.58 -6.74 -9.95
CA LEU A 349 -20.31 -6.70 -8.51
C LEU A 349 -21.53 -6.24 -7.72
N THR A 350 -22.13 -5.11 -8.06
CA THR A 350 -23.31 -4.58 -7.37
C THR A 350 -24.49 -5.56 -7.48
N ALA A 351 -24.69 -6.17 -8.66
CA ALA A 351 -25.75 -7.14 -8.87
C ALA A 351 -25.58 -8.40 -8.00
N ARG A 352 -24.35 -8.89 -7.81
CA ARG A 352 -24.06 -10.03 -6.91
C ARG A 352 -24.40 -9.73 -5.45
N HIS A 353 -24.37 -8.46 -5.05
CA HIS A 353 -24.79 -8.01 -3.72
C HIS A 353 -26.25 -7.58 -3.67
N GLY A 354 -27.03 -7.84 -4.72
CA GLY A 354 -28.48 -7.60 -4.75
C GLY A 354 -28.89 -6.19 -5.19
N PHE A 355 -27.95 -5.36 -5.65
CA PHE A 355 -28.24 -3.98 -6.04
C PHE A 355 -28.34 -3.81 -7.56
N ASN A 356 -29.34 -3.05 -8.01
CA ASN A 356 -29.39 -2.54 -9.37
C ASN A 356 -29.02 -1.06 -9.39
N TRP A 357 -27.71 -0.79 -9.40
CA TRP A 357 -27.16 0.57 -9.34
C TRP A 357 -27.53 1.50 -10.52
N ALA A 358 -28.14 0.95 -11.57
CA ALA A 358 -28.70 1.73 -12.67
C ALA A 358 -30.12 2.27 -12.38
N ARG A 359 -30.75 1.79 -11.31
CA ARG A 359 -32.12 2.13 -10.91
C ARG A 359 -32.22 2.69 -9.48
N GLU A 360 -31.26 2.40 -8.63
CA GLU A 360 -31.23 2.84 -7.25
C GLU A 360 -29.82 3.25 -6.80
N PRO A 361 -29.69 4.20 -5.86
CA PRO A 361 -28.41 4.47 -5.18
C PRO A 361 -27.93 3.26 -4.37
N ILE A 362 -26.62 3.04 -4.32
CA ILE A 362 -26.01 1.94 -3.55
C ILE A 362 -25.36 2.45 -2.25
N PRO A 363 -25.47 1.71 -1.13
CA PRO A 363 -24.88 2.14 0.13
C PRO A 363 -23.36 2.03 0.08
N VAL A 364 -22.67 3.08 0.52
CA VAL A 364 -21.21 3.15 0.55
C VAL A 364 -20.70 3.76 1.85
N VAL A 365 -19.50 3.34 2.25
CA VAL A 365 -18.77 3.81 3.43
C VAL A 365 -17.30 4.09 3.09
N PRO A 366 -16.64 5.01 3.81
CA PRO A 366 -15.19 5.14 3.74
C PRO A 366 -14.53 3.87 4.27
N ALA A 367 -13.56 3.34 3.51
CA ALA A 367 -12.87 2.10 3.87
C ALA A 367 -11.35 2.26 3.75
N ALA A 368 -10.61 1.64 4.66
CA ALA A 368 -9.15 1.61 4.62
C ALA A 368 -8.67 1.02 3.29
N HIS A 369 -7.78 1.73 2.60
CA HIS A 369 -7.47 1.41 1.21
C HIS A 369 -5.98 1.29 0.93
N TYR A 370 -5.15 2.20 1.46
CA TYR A 370 -3.71 2.15 1.21
C TYR A 370 -2.92 2.77 2.36
N TRP A 371 -1.84 2.10 2.78
CA TRP A 371 -0.94 2.64 3.81
C TRP A 371 0.23 3.37 3.14
N MET A 372 0.36 4.67 3.37
CA MET A 372 1.40 5.50 2.73
C MET A 372 2.71 5.51 3.52
N GLY A 373 2.60 5.38 4.84
CA GLY A 373 3.72 5.04 5.71
C GLY A 373 4.16 3.59 5.54
N GLY A 374 5.17 3.20 6.31
CA GLY A 374 5.72 1.84 6.25
C GLY A 374 7.21 1.82 6.56
N ILE A 375 7.90 0.83 6.01
CA ILE A 375 9.34 0.63 6.23
C ILE A 375 10.10 1.75 5.52
N ARG A 376 10.84 2.59 6.26
CA ARG A 376 11.58 3.69 5.64
C ARG A 376 12.65 3.14 4.70
N THR A 377 12.65 3.62 3.45
CA THR A 377 13.65 3.26 2.45
C THR A 377 14.22 4.48 1.76
N ASP A 378 15.38 4.30 1.14
CA ASP A 378 15.85 5.19 0.10
C ASP A 378 15.15 4.89 -1.25
N THR A 379 15.52 5.63 -2.31
CA THR A 379 14.94 5.45 -3.65
C THR A 379 15.40 4.18 -4.36
N SER A 380 16.26 3.38 -3.73
CA SER A 380 16.74 2.08 -4.20
C SER A 380 16.18 0.92 -3.36
N GLY A 381 15.21 1.21 -2.48
CA GLY A 381 14.55 0.21 -1.64
C GLY A 381 15.36 -0.25 -0.44
N ARG A 382 16.55 0.31 -0.16
CA ARG A 382 17.37 -0.05 1.01
C ARG A 382 16.75 0.51 2.29
N THR A 383 16.55 -0.33 3.29
CA THR A 383 16.05 0.08 4.62
C THR A 383 17.17 0.62 5.51
N SER A 384 16.93 0.91 6.79
CA SER A 384 18.03 1.21 7.74
C SER A 384 18.84 -0.02 8.14
N LEU A 385 18.42 -1.23 7.79
CA LEU A 385 19.10 -2.48 8.14
C LEU A 385 19.83 -3.07 6.93
N PRO A 386 21.16 -3.22 6.99
CA PRO A 386 21.93 -3.90 5.96
C PRO A 386 21.34 -5.26 5.56
N GLY A 387 21.28 -5.53 4.26
CA GLY A 387 20.70 -6.78 3.72
C GLY A 387 19.17 -6.80 3.64
N LEU A 388 18.47 -5.82 4.20
CA LEU A 388 17.01 -5.69 4.12
C LEU A 388 16.58 -4.57 3.19
N TYR A 389 15.73 -4.92 2.24
CA TYR A 389 15.08 -4.01 1.30
C TYR A 389 13.56 -4.03 1.50
N ALA A 390 12.88 -2.97 1.10
CA ALA A 390 11.43 -2.93 1.01
C ALA A 390 10.97 -2.18 -0.26
N VAL A 391 9.85 -2.61 -0.83
CA VAL A 391 9.31 -2.04 -2.08
C VAL A 391 7.78 -2.14 -2.14
N GLY A 392 7.15 -1.22 -2.90
CA GLY A 392 5.71 -1.10 -2.99
C GLY A 392 5.10 -0.59 -1.68
N GLU A 393 3.82 -0.91 -1.43
CA GLU A 393 3.07 -0.42 -0.26
C GLU A 393 3.65 -0.80 1.11
N ALA A 394 4.56 -1.78 1.19
CA ALA A 394 5.26 -2.08 2.43
C ALA A 394 6.32 -1.02 2.79
N ALA A 395 6.76 -0.23 1.82
CA ALA A 395 7.83 0.74 1.95
C ALA A 395 7.30 2.18 2.05
N CYS A 396 8.00 3.00 2.82
CA CYS A 396 7.86 4.45 2.84
C CYS A 396 9.06 5.07 2.09
N THR A 397 8.94 5.13 0.76
CA THR A 397 9.92 5.79 -0.13
C THR A 397 9.85 7.31 -0.02
N GLY A 398 8.72 7.84 0.49
CA GLY A 398 8.40 9.26 0.56
C GLY A 398 7.61 9.77 -0.64
N VAL A 399 7.28 8.93 -1.63
CA VAL A 399 6.62 9.39 -2.86
C VAL A 399 5.20 9.89 -2.64
N HIS A 400 4.48 9.35 -1.65
CA HIS A 400 3.06 9.67 -1.41
C HIS A 400 2.85 10.81 -0.41
N GLY A 401 3.86 11.14 0.40
CA GLY A 401 3.70 12.08 1.51
C GLY A 401 2.48 11.75 2.38
N ALA A 402 1.67 12.77 2.67
CA ALA A 402 0.49 12.62 3.52
C ALA A 402 -0.77 12.12 2.80
N ASN A 403 -0.78 12.08 1.46
CA ASN A 403 -1.92 11.60 0.69
C ASN A 403 -1.49 11.17 -0.73
N ARG A 404 -1.77 9.91 -1.06
CA ARG A 404 -1.39 9.31 -2.34
C ARG A 404 -2.30 9.81 -3.47
N LEU A 405 -1.69 10.24 -4.58
CA LEU A 405 -2.38 10.44 -5.85
C LEU A 405 -2.87 9.10 -6.42
N ALA A 406 -4.12 9.05 -6.86
CA ALA A 406 -4.71 7.87 -7.47
C ALA A 406 -3.86 7.30 -8.63
N SER A 407 -3.87 5.97 -8.80
CA SER A 407 -3.18 5.28 -9.89
C SER A 407 -1.62 5.28 -9.83
N ASN A 408 -1.01 5.95 -8.84
CA ASN A 408 0.45 5.92 -8.63
C ASN A 408 0.95 4.64 -7.93
N SER A 409 0.10 3.88 -7.23
CA SER A 409 0.56 2.73 -6.42
C SER A 409 1.08 1.55 -7.26
N LEU A 410 0.43 1.23 -8.39
CA LEU A 410 0.94 0.21 -9.31
C LEU A 410 2.26 0.65 -9.94
N LEU A 411 2.34 1.91 -10.35
CA LEU A 411 3.55 2.51 -10.92
C LEU A 411 4.71 2.47 -9.92
N GLU A 412 4.46 2.82 -8.65
CA GLU A 412 5.47 2.79 -7.59
C GLU A 412 6.07 1.39 -7.44
N GLY A 413 5.22 0.37 -7.36
CA GLY A 413 5.67 -1.01 -7.25
C GLY A 413 6.58 -1.42 -8.42
N LEU A 414 6.33 -0.93 -9.63
CA LEU A 414 7.11 -1.23 -10.83
C LEU A 414 8.44 -0.47 -10.87
N VAL A 415 8.40 0.85 -10.68
CA VAL A 415 9.59 1.72 -10.75
C VAL A 415 10.60 1.33 -9.68
N PHE A 416 10.16 1.24 -8.43
CA PHE A 416 11.08 0.98 -7.32
C PHE A 416 11.53 -0.50 -7.26
N ALA A 417 10.78 -1.44 -7.85
CA ALA A 417 11.26 -2.81 -8.06
C ALA A 417 12.46 -2.86 -9.02
N GLY A 418 12.41 -2.10 -10.12
CA GLY A 418 13.54 -1.96 -11.05
C GLY A 418 14.77 -1.39 -10.35
N ARG A 419 14.60 -0.29 -9.61
CA ARG A 419 15.69 0.35 -8.86
C ARG A 419 16.28 -0.53 -7.77
N THR A 420 15.44 -1.31 -7.07
CA THR A 420 15.88 -2.28 -6.07
C THR A 420 16.71 -3.39 -6.71
N ALA A 421 16.29 -3.90 -7.87
CA ALA A 421 17.05 -4.91 -8.61
C ALA A 421 18.42 -4.39 -9.10
N GLU A 422 18.48 -3.14 -9.55
CA GLU A 422 19.75 -2.47 -9.91
C GLU A 422 20.67 -2.33 -8.70
N ALA A 423 20.15 -1.91 -7.55
CA ALA A 423 20.93 -1.81 -6.31
C ALA A 423 21.44 -3.17 -5.81
N LEU A 424 20.66 -4.24 -5.99
CA LEU A 424 21.09 -5.62 -5.70
C LEU A 424 22.16 -6.14 -6.67
N ALA A 425 22.23 -5.59 -7.88
CA ALA A 425 23.25 -5.97 -8.86
C ALA A 425 24.54 -5.14 -8.71
N ALA A 426 24.43 -3.93 -8.18
CA ALA A 426 25.56 -3.03 -7.99
C ALA A 426 26.51 -3.53 -6.87
N PRO A 427 27.78 -3.08 -6.90
CA PRO A 427 28.69 -3.21 -5.75
C PRO A 427 28.07 -2.63 -4.48
N GLU A 428 28.41 -3.22 -3.33
CA GLU A 428 27.88 -2.75 -2.05
C GLU A 428 28.28 -1.28 -1.81
N ALA A 429 27.26 -0.42 -1.68
CA ALA A 429 27.41 0.98 -1.33
C ALA A 429 27.09 1.18 0.16
N PRO A 430 27.54 2.30 0.78
CA PRO A 430 27.15 2.64 2.14
C PRO A 430 25.63 2.56 2.32
N TRP A 431 25.22 1.91 3.41
CA TRP A 431 23.82 1.73 3.74
C TRP A 431 23.21 3.06 4.24
N PRO A 432 21.96 3.39 3.88
CA PRO A 432 21.38 4.66 4.31
C PRO A 432 21.15 4.68 5.82
N VAL A 433 21.37 5.85 6.41
CA VAL A 433 21.00 6.18 7.79
C VAL A 433 19.82 7.14 7.74
N PHE A 434 18.76 6.82 8.47
CA PHE A 434 17.58 7.67 8.57
C PHE A 434 17.50 8.25 9.99
N PRO A 435 17.33 9.58 10.14
CA PRO A 435 16.94 10.16 11.42
C PRO A 435 15.62 9.53 11.88
N ALA A 436 15.60 9.03 13.11
CA ALA A 436 14.42 8.39 13.69
C ALA A 436 14.46 8.49 15.21
N ASP A 437 13.30 8.71 15.82
CA ASP A 437 13.16 8.77 17.26
C ASP A 437 13.09 7.35 17.85
N PRO A 438 13.86 7.05 18.90
CA PRO A 438 13.71 5.79 19.63
C PRO A 438 12.33 5.70 20.26
N LEU A 439 11.61 4.61 19.98
CA LEU A 439 10.27 4.37 20.48
C LEU A 439 10.20 3.02 21.19
N ALA A 440 9.84 3.07 22.47
CA ALA A 440 9.48 1.92 23.27
C ALA A 440 7.96 1.74 23.22
N LEU A 441 7.48 0.80 22.40
CA LEU A 441 6.09 0.40 22.41
C LEU A 441 5.85 -0.53 23.60
N ASN A 442 4.84 -0.23 24.42
CA ASN A 442 4.39 -1.18 25.43
C ASN A 442 3.80 -2.41 24.71
N SER A 443 4.41 -3.57 24.91
CA SER A 443 3.99 -4.84 24.35
C SER A 443 4.14 -5.92 25.41
N PRO A 444 3.19 -6.00 26.35
CA PRO A 444 3.29 -6.95 27.45
C PRO A 444 3.19 -8.39 26.94
N ASP A 445 4.00 -9.29 27.50
CA ASP A 445 3.90 -10.74 27.22
C ASP A 445 2.63 -11.35 27.80
N ALA A 446 2.14 -10.77 28.91
CA ALA A 446 0.88 -11.11 29.56
C ALA A 446 0.04 -9.84 29.75
N GLY A 447 -1.20 -9.87 29.24
CA GLY A 447 -2.09 -8.71 29.19
C GLY A 447 -3.52 -9.14 28.87
N GLU A 448 -4.37 -8.19 28.51
CA GLU A 448 -5.76 -8.46 28.17
C GLU A 448 -5.82 -9.23 26.83
N PRO A 449 -6.52 -10.39 26.78
CA PRO A 449 -6.76 -11.08 25.53
C PRO A 449 -7.70 -10.25 24.64
N PHE A 450 -7.46 -10.28 23.34
CA PHE A 450 -8.29 -9.58 22.37
C PHE A 450 -8.44 -10.40 21.09
N ASP A 451 -9.54 -10.18 20.37
CA ASP A 451 -9.76 -10.69 19.02
C ASP A 451 -9.51 -9.60 17.96
N ARG A 452 -9.34 -10.04 16.71
CA ARG A 452 -9.11 -9.16 15.56
C ARG A 452 -10.24 -8.14 15.36
N GLY A 453 -11.49 -8.54 15.62
CA GLY A 453 -12.64 -7.65 15.50
C GLY A 453 -12.66 -6.55 16.55
N GLN A 454 -12.24 -6.82 17.78
CA GLN A 454 -12.08 -5.82 18.85
C GLN A 454 -11.02 -4.77 18.43
N LEU A 455 -9.88 -5.23 17.92
CA LEU A 455 -8.84 -4.33 17.39
C LEU A 455 -9.37 -3.47 16.23
N GLN A 456 -10.05 -4.08 15.27
CA GLN A 456 -10.60 -3.37 14.10
C GLN A 456 -11.64 -2.32 14.50
N ARG A 457 -12.57 -2.65 15.42
CA ARG A 457 -13.55 -1.69 15.95
C ARG A 457 -12.88 -0.52 16.66
N LEU A 458 -11.85 -0.80 17.46
CA LEU A 458 -11.07 0.24 18.14
C LEU A 458 -10.42 1.19 17.14
N MET A 459 -9.71 0.64 16.16
CA MET A 459 -9.00 1.41 15.15
C MET A 459 -9.96 2.21 14.26
N THR A 460 -11.07 1.63 13.81
CA THR A 460 -12.10 2.34 13.03
C THR A 460 -12.66 3.53 13.79
N ARG A 461 -12.97 3.37 15.08
CA ARG A 461 -13.62 4.41 15.89
C ARG A 461 -12.67 5.52 16.32
N GLN A 462 -11.43 5.18 16.69
CA GLN A 462 -10.53 6.11 17.37
C GLN A 462 -9.35 6.58 16.53
N ALA A 463 -8.98 5.82 15.50
CA ALA A 463 -7.82 6.08 14.65
C ALA A 463 -8.18 6.01 13.14
N GLY A 464 -9.46 6.17 12.82
CA GLY A 464 -9.99 6.14 11.45
C GLY A 464 -9.76 7.44 10.68
N VAL A 465 -10.77 7.84 9.90
CA VAL A 465 -10.74 9.02 9.02
C VAL A 465 -10.61 10.33 9.80
N VAL A 466 -11.37 10.46 10.89
CA VAL A 466 -11.36 11.62 11.79
C VAL A 466 -10.83 11.14 13.14
N ARG A 467 -9.90 11.91 13.72
CA ARG A 467 -9.21 11.59 14.97
C ARG A 467 -9.25 12.79 15.90
N ASP A 468 -9.12 12.58 17.20
CA ASP A 468 -8.91 13.62 18.20
C ASP A 468 -8.02 13.13 19.34
N ALA A 469 -7.61 14.03 20.24
CA ALA A 469 -6.72 13.67 21.35
C ALA A 469 -7.30 12.59 22.25
N ALA A 470 -8.58 12.71 22.60
CA ALA A 470 -9.24 11.82 23.56
C ALA A 470 -9.37 10.40 23.00
N GLY A 471 -9.77 10.26 21.74
CA GLY A 471 -9.88 8.99 21.06
C GLY A 471 -8.53 8.31 20.87
N LEU A 472 -7.51 9.06 20.45
CA LEU A 472 -6.15 8.52 20.32
C LEU A 472 -5.55 8.11 21.67
N GLU A 473 -5.81 8.86 22.74
CA GLU A 473 -5.39 8.48 24.09
C GLU A 473 -6.10 7.19 24.57
N LEU A 474 -7.41 7.08 24.32
CA LEU A 474 -8.18 5.87 24.63
C LEU A 474 -7.63 4.66 23.86
N ALA A 475 -7.39 4.81 22.56
CA ALA A 475 -6.79 3.76 21.75
C ALA A 475 -5.40 3.38 22.25
N ALA A 476 -4.54 4.35 22.57
CA ALA A 476 -3.20 4.08 23.07
C ALA A 476 -3.24 3.25 24.38
N LYS A 477 -4.13 3.60 25.32
CA LYS A 477 -4.29 2.86 26.58
C LYS A 477 -4.77 1.43 26.35
N GLN A 478 -5.80 1.23 25.52
CA GLN A 478 -6.32 -0.10 25.23
C GLN A 478 -5.31 -0.98 24.47
N LEU A 479 -4.66 -0.44 23.43
CA LEU A 479 -3.63 -1.15 22.68
C LEU A 479 -2.42 -1.53 23.53
N ALA A 480 -2.08 -0.73 24.56
CA ALA A 480 -1.00 -1.03 25.49
C ALA A 480 -1.36 -2.18 26.47
N ALA A 481 -2.65 -2.39 26.75
CA ALA A 481 -3.11 -3.49 27.61
C ALA A 481 -3.19 -4.83 26.87
N TYR A 482 -3.41 -4.81 25.55
CA TYR A 482 -3.51 -6.03 24.75
C TYR A 482 -2.20 -6.81 24.69
N ALA A 483 -2.26 -8.10 25.02
CA ALA A 483 -1.15 -9.01 24.79
C ALA A 483 -1.34 -9.76 23.46
N PRO A 484 -0.33 -9.78 22.58
CA PRO A 484 -0.40 -10.59 21.38
C PRO A 484 -0.48 -12.07 21.76
N ALA A 485 -1.40 -12.80 21.14
CA ALA A 485 -1.40 -14.25 21.20
C ALA A 485 -0.52 -14.83 20.08
N GLY A 486 -0.07 -16.07 20.27
CA GLY A 486 -0.32 -17.03 19.21
C GLY A 486 0.71 -18.09 18.92
N SER A 487 0.17 -19.21 18.44
CA SER A 487 0.88 -20.31 17.81
C SER A 487 0.33 -20.62 16.42
N THR A 488 -0.77 -19.97 15.99
CA THR A 488 -1.41 -20.10 14.67
C THR A 488 -1.12 -18.90 13.77
N VAL A 489 -1.40 -19.03 12.47
CA VAL A 489 -1.18 -17.96 11.49
C VAL A 489 -2.09 -16.76 11.74
N GLU A 490 -3.36 -16.99 12.06
CA GLU A 490 -4.32 -15.91 12.32
C GLU A 490 -3.93 -15.09 13.55
N GLU A 491 -3.43 -15.74 14.60
CA GLU A 491 -2.94 -15.05 15.80
C GLU A 491 -1.67 -14.25 15.50
N LEU A 492 -0.72 -14.81 14.72
CA LEU A 492 0.48 -14.09 14.28
C LEU A 492 0.15 -12.85 13.45
N GLU A 493 -0.79 -12.96 12.52
CA GLU A 493 -1.32 -11.83 11.75
C GLU A 493 -1.98 -10.78 12.67
N THR A 494 -2.75 -11.22 13.66
CA THR A 494 -3.41 -10.33 14.61
C THR A 494 -2.40 -9.62 15.52
N ALA A 495 -1.31 -10.29 15.90
CA ALA A 495 -0.18 -9.69 16.60
C ALA A 495 0.58 -8.68 15.72
N ASN A 496 0.71 -8.92 14.42
CA ASN A 496 1.27 -7.95 13.47
C ASN A 496 0.38 -6.71 13.34
N LEU A 497 -0.93 -6.90 13.24
CA LEU A 497 -1.90 -5.80 13.22
C LEU A 497 -1.86 -4.98 14.51
N LEU A 498 -1.77 -5.62 15.69
CA LEU A 498 -1.64 -4.92 16.97
C LEU A 498 -0.38 -4.04 17.01
N LEU A 499 0.75 -4.54 16.51
CA LEU A 499 1.98 -3.74 16.41
C LEU A 499 1.78 -2.54 15.46
N CYS A 500 1.17 -2.76 14.30
CA CYS A 500 0.86 -1.70 13.34
C CYS A 500 -0.08 -0.64 13.95
N ALA A 501 -1.09 -1.07 14.72
CA ALA A 501 -2.01 -0.19 15.44
C ALA A 501 -1.25 0.73 16.41
N ARG A 502 -0.34 0.16 17.22
CA ARG A 502 0.47 0.92 18.17
C ARG A 502 1.35 1.97 17.49
N LEU A 503 1.99 1.61 16.38
CA LEU A 503 2.80 2.54 15.58
C LEU A 503 1.94 3.68 15.01
N LEU A 504 0.79 3.34 14.41
CA LEU A 504 -0.12 4.31 13.81
C LEU A 504 -0.68 5.28 14.86
N VAL A 505 -1.19 4.76 15.98
CA VAL A 505 -1.78 5.57 17.05
C VAL A 505 -0.74 6.47 17.71
N HIS A 506 0.48 5.96 17.94
CA HIS A 506 1.57 6.77 18.46
C HIS A 506 1.90 7.94 17.52
N ALA A 507 2.14 7.65 16.25
CA ALA A 507 2.47 8.68 15.27
C ALA A 507 1.33 9.70 15.07
N ALA A 508 0.08 9.23 15.09
CA ALA A 508 -1.10 10.08 14.98
C ALA A 508 -1.33 10.97 16.22
N ALA A 509 -0.92 10.53 17.41
CA ALA A 509 -0.99 11.32 18.62
C ALA A 509 0.13 12.37 18.67
N ALA A 510 1.32 12.03 18.18
CA ALA A 510 2.47 12.93 18.10
C ALA A 510 2.26 14.09 17.11
N ARG A 511 1.60 13.82 15.97
CA ARG A 511 1.25 14.85 15.00
C ARG A 511 0.03 15.65 15.45
N ARG A 512 0.24 16.92 15.85
CA ARG A 512 -0.80 17.85 16.31
C ARG A 512 -1.19 18.86 15.22
N GLU A 513 -1.54 18.34 14.05
CA GLU A 513 -2.01 19.11 12.89
C GLU A 513 -2.92 18.22 12.02
N SER A 514 -3.56 18.80 11.01
CA SER A 514 -4.28 18.06 9.97
C SER A 514 -3.60 18.25 8.62
N ARG A 515 -3.23 17.14 7.98
CA ARG A 515 -2.53 17.15 6.69
C ARG A 515 -2.86 15.89 5.88
N GLY A 516 -3.30 16.08 4.64
CA GLY A 516 -3.68 14.98 3.75
C GLY A 516 -4.66 14.01 4.41
N ALA A 517 -4.32 12.73 4.46
CA ALA A 517 -5.15 11.67 5.04
C ALA A 517 -5.11 11.60 6.58
N HIS A 518 -4.26 12.40 7.24
CA HIS A 518 -4.26 12.55 8.69
C HIS A 518 -5.10 13.77 9.08
N HIS A 519 -6.26 13.54 9.72
CA HIS A 519 -7.12 14.63 10.16
C HIS A 519 -7.41 14.54 11.67
N ARG A 520 -7.01 15.60 12.37
CA ARG A 520 -7.26 15.86 13.79
C ARG A 520 -8.34 16.92 13.92
N SER A 521 -9.53 16.57 14.41
CA SER A 521 -10.62 17.55 14.58
C SER A 521 -10.28 18.65 15.59
N ASP A 522 -9.41 18.34 16.57
CA ASP A 522 -8.88 19.26 17.56
C ASP A 522 -7.62 20.03 17.10
N PHE A 523 -7.04 19.65 15.96
CA PHE A 523 -5.99 20.40 15.25
C PHE A 523 -6.33 20.45 13.75
N PRO A 524 -7.38 21.20 13.35
CA PRO A 524 -8.00 21.06 12.03
C PRO A 524 -7.18 21.64 10.87
N LEU A 525 -6.14 22.43 11.16
CA LEU A 525 -5.29 23.08 10.17
C LEU A 525 -3.95 22.37 10.07
N ALA A 526 -3.34 22.46 8.88
CA ALA A 526 -1.94 22.14 8.70
C ALA A 526 -1.08 23.17 9.44
N ASP A 527 -0.02 22.72 10.11
CA ASP A 527 0.92 23.62 10.76
C ASP A 527 1.95 24.12 9.71
N PRO A 528 2.01 25.42 9.40
CA PRO A 528 2.98 25.97 8.47
C PRO A 528 4.40 26.08 9.07
N GLN A 529 4.53 26.00 10.40
CA GLN A 529 5.81 26.08 11.12
C GLN A 529 6.37 24.71 11.51
N SER A 530 5.57 23.64 11.45
CA SER A 530 6.12 22.29 11.56
C SER A 530 7.09 22.10 10.39
N VAL A 531 8.34 21.79 10.69
CA VAL A 531 9.28 21.37 9.64
C VAL A 531 8.61 20.18 8.98
N PRO A 532 8.32 20.21 7.66
CA PRO A 532 7.63 19.11 6.97
C PRO A 532 8.56 17.90 6.92
N GLY A 533 8.66 17.21 8.04
CA GLY A 533 9.46 16.03 8.25
C GLY A 533 8.53 14.84 8.32
N SER A 534 8.93 13.78 7.62
CA SER A 534 8.39 12.46 7.86
C SER A 534 8.61 12.08 9.33
N ALA A 535 7.56 11.58 9.99
CA ALA A 535 7.68 11.11 11.37
C ALA A 535 8.27 9.70 11.33
N ALA A 536 9.50 9.53 11.81
CA ALA A 536 10.22 8.27 11.73
C ALA A 536 10.59 7.76 13.12
N TYR A 537 10.38 6.46 13.33
CA TYR A 537 10.63 5.79 14.60
C TYR A 537 11.52 4.58 14.38
N VAL A 538 12.33 4.28 15.38
CA VAL A 538 13.12 3.05 15.48
C VAL A 538 12.83 2.39 16.82
N ARG A 539 12.79 1.06 16.85
CA ARG A 539 12.58 0.33 18.09
C ARG A 539 13.67 0.69 19.09
N ALA A 540 13.30 1.21 20.25
CA ALA A 540 14.24 1.41 21.35
C ALA A 540 14.84 0.05 21.73
N SER A 541 16.18 -0.03 21.77
CA SER A 541 16.88 -1.23 22.24
C SER A 541 16.53 -1.45 23.71
N ILE A 542 15.78 -2.51 24.00
CA ILE A 542 15.69 -3.03 25.36
C ILE A 542 17.09 -3.56 25.68
N THR A 543 17.70 -3.11 26.77
CA THR A 543 18.96 -3.66 27.29
C THR A 543 18.87 -5.19 27.37
N GLU A 544 20.01 -5.89 27.20
CA GLU A 544 20.09 -7.36 27.01
C GLU A 544 19.32 -8.24 28.03
N GLU A 545 18.85 -7.70 29.15
CA GLU A 545 18.00 -8.40 30.11
C GLU A 545 16.57 -8.69 29.61
N GLY A 546 16.06 -8.00 28.59
CA GLY A 546 14.65 -8.10 28.18
C GLY A 546 14.31 -9.16 27.12
N PHE A 547 15.24 -10.02 26.70
CA PHE A 547 15.02 -10.96 25.58
C PHE A 547 15.43 -12.42 25.86
N ARG A 548 15.70 -12.77 27.12
CA ARG A 548 15.93 -14.17 27.54
C ARG A 548 14.73 -14.80 28.27
N GLN A 549 13.52 -14.29 28.05
CA GLN A 549 12.28 -14.99 28.39
C GLN A 549 11.39 -15.11 27.16
#